data_AF-A0A2J7ZKF2-F1
#
_entry.id   AF-A0A2J7ZKF2-F1
#
_cell.length_a   1.000
_cell.length_b   1.000
_cell.length_c   1.000
_cell.angle_alpha   90.00
_cell.angle_beta   90.00
_cell.angle_gamma   90.00
#
_symmetry.space_group_name_H-M   'P 1'
#
loop_
_entity.id
_entity.type
_entity.pdbx_description
1 polymer ?
#
loop_
_entity_poly.entity_id
_entity_poly.type
_entity_poly.pdbx_seq_one_letter_code
_entity_poly.pdbx_strand_id
1 'polypeptide(L)'
;MQLMEEYTSVVVVLAEWLKKEDLLDVTIDGLSNCSTVQASIYAITVVLGFNRNVYLLAMLDLSEEGHTAERLSVILKEHINNVGVEKAAWLVTDNTAACKLAPQLVCKTNGFMHIQDGRCQMHAFALGMTSSVAHEFFKLLITDALKVVTFFCASHEPLALKKYAMVGSAKSALKTGNKTT
;
A
#
# COMPACT_ATOMS: atom_id res chain seq x y z
N MET A 1 -22.39 15.54 12.02
CA MET A 1 -23.69 15.07 11.49
C MET A 1 -23.60 14.86 9.99
N GLN A 2 -23.24 15.88 9.21
CA GLN A 2 -23.10 15.81 7.74
C GLN A 2 -22.15 14.70 7.21
N LEU A 3 -20.97 14.52 7.80
CA LEU A 3 -20.03 13.46 7.36
C LEU A 3 -20.57 12.03 7.52
N MET A 4 -21.37 11.78 8.56
CA MET A 4 -21.95 10.46 8.78
C MET A 4 -23.09 10.17 7.81
N GLU A 5 -23.86 11.20 7.44
CA GLU A 5 -24.91 11.10 6.42
C GLU A 5 -24.30 10.84 5.03
N GLU A 6 -23.24 11.58 4.66
CA GLU A 6 -22.50 11.36 3.42
C GLU A 6 -21.90 9.95 3.36
N TYR A 7 -21.23 9.51 4.43
CA TYR A 7 -20.69 8.15 4.52
C TYR A 7 -21.79 7.09 4.36
N THR A 8 -22.90 7.23 5.06
CA THR A 8 -24.02 6.29 4.98
C THR A 8 -24.59 6.24 3.58
N SER A 9 -24.73 7.40 2.92
CA SER A 9 -25.18 7.48 1.53
C SER A 9 -24.26 6.70 0.59
N VAL A 10 -22.95 6.89 0.71
CA VAL A 10 -21.96 6.17 -0.11
C VAL A 10 -22.01 4.66 0.13
N VAL A 11 -22.13 4.22 1.39
CA VAL A 11 -22.23 2.79 1.74
C VAL A 11 -23.48 2.16 1.13
N VAL A 12 -24.63 2.85 1.17
CA VAL A 12 -25.87 2.37 0.55
C VAL A 12 -25.70 2.25 -0.95
N VAL A 13 -25.16 3.27 -1.61
CA VAL A 13 -24.90 3.26 -3.06
C VAL A 13 -23.96 2.12 -3.44
N LEU A 14 -22.86 1.94 -2.70
CA LEU A 14 -21.93 0.83 -2.90
C LEU A 14 -22.65 -0.52 -2.78
N ALA A 15 -23.45 -0.72 -1.72
CA ALA A 15 -24.19 -1.96 -1.52
C ALA A 15 -25.18 -2.25 -2.66
N GLU A 16 -25.80 -1.22 -3.25
CA GLU A 16 -26.65 -1.38 -4.43
C GLU A 16 -25.86 -1.78 -5.69
N TRP A 17 -24.68 -1.19 -5.89
CA TRP A 17 -23.81 -1.57 -7.01
C TRP A 17 -23.26 -2.99 -6.86
N LEU A 18 -22.81 -3.36 -5.66
CA LEU A 18 -22.32 -4.71 -5.37
C LEU A 18 -23.37 -5.79 -5.59
N LYS A 19 -24.68 -5.47 -5.52
CA LYS A 19 -25.75 -6.41 -5.88
C LYS A 19 -25.87 -6.64 -7.39
N LYS A 20 -25.56 -5.62 -8.20
CA LYS A 20 -25.82 -5.59 -9.65
C LYS A 20 -24.60 -5.97 -10.49
N GLU A 21 -23.41 -5.73 -9.97
CA GLU A 21 -22.17 -5.96 -10.69
C GLU A 21 -21.49 -7.26 -10.27
N ASP A 22 -20.78 -7.83 -11.23
CA ASP A 22 -19.90 -8.98 -11.12
C ASP A 22 -18.52 -8.61 -11.71
N LEU A 23 -17.56 -9.54 -11.68
CA LEU A 23 -16.20 -9.35 -12.19
C LEU A 23 -15.48 -8.15 -11.54
N LEU A 24 -15.56 -8.09 -10.22
CA LEU A 24 -14.99 -7.03 -9.40
C LEU A 24 -13.48 -7.20 -9.26
N ASP A 25 -12.75 -6.09 -9.28
CA ASP A 25 -11.33 -6.08 -8.92
C ASP A 25 -11.20 -5.62 -7.47
N VAL A 26 -10.71 -6.48 -6.58
CA VAL A 26 -10.37 -6.10 -5.21
C VAL A 26 -8.90 -5.73 -5.19
N THR A 27 -8.58 -4.56 -4.66
CA THR A 27 -7.20 -4.07 -4.64
C THR A 27 -6.79 -3.64 -3.24
N ILE A 28 -5.52 -3.86 -2.91
CA ILE A 28 -4.91 -3.39 -1.66
C ILE A 28 -3.68 -2.55 -1.98
N ASP A 29 -3.61 -1.37 -1.37
CA ASP A 29 -2.49 -0.45 -1.49
C ASP A 29 -1.94 -0.12 -0.09
N GLY A 30 -0.64 -0.35 0.07
CA GLY A 30 0.07 -0.13 1.32
C GLY A 30 0.83 1.20 1.29
N LEU A 31 0.50 2.09 2.21
CA LEU A 31 1.29 3.28 2.51
C LEU A 31 2.14 3.02 3.75
N SER A 32 3.44 3.26 3.63
CA SER A 32 4.35 3.27 4.77
C SER A 32 4.91 4.68 5.01
N ASN A 33 4.89 5.10 6.28
CA ASN A 33 5.40 6.39 6.69
C ASN A 33 6.88 6.23 7.03
N CYS A 34 7.76 7.01 6.40
CA CYS A 34 9.19 7.05 6.76
C CYS A 34 9.46 7.89 8.04
N SER A 35 8.48 8.03 8.93
CA SER A 35 8.62 8.79 10.19
C SER A 35 9.05 7.87 11.32
N THR A 36 9.44 8.45 12.46
CA THR A 36 9.86 7.72 13.69
C THR A 36 8.84 6.70 14.20
N VAL A 37 7.59 6.79 13.74
CA VAL A 37 6.56 5.75 13.89
C VAL A 37 6.43 5.07 12.52
N GLN A 38 6.79 3.78 12.46
CA GLN A 38 6.66 2.96 11.26
C GLN A 38 5.18 2.64 11.02
N ALA A 39 4.44 3.64 10.54
CA ALA A 39 3.03 3.44 10.25
C ALA A 39 2.88 2.59 8.98
N SER A 40 2.01 1.58 9.06
CA SER A 40 1.70 0.64 7.97
C SER A 40 0.20 0.70 7.71
N ILE A 41 -0.21 1.65 6.87
CA ILE A 41 -1.62 1.89 6.56
C ILE A 41 -1.96 1.20 5.24
N TYR A 42 -3.04 0.43 5.22
CA TYR A 42 -3.50 -0.26 4.02
C TYR A 42 -4.91 0.21 3.64
N ALA A 43 -5.08 0.59 2.37
CA ALA A 43 -6.38 0.85 1.80
C ALA A 43 -6.82 -0.36 0.98
N ILE A 44 -8.02 -0.86 1.26
CA ILE A 44 -8.67 -1.88 0.45
C ILE A 44 -9.77 -1.20 -0.35
N THR A 45 -9.72 -1.35 -1.66
CA THR A 45 -10.70 -0.76 -2.58
C THR A 45 -11.31 -1.84 -3.46
N VAL A 46 -12.52 -1.59 -3.94
CA VAL A 46 -13.16 -2.39 -4.98
C VAL A 46 -13.35 -1.53 -6.21
N VAL A 47 -12.97 -2.08 -7.37
CA VAL A 47 -13.27 -1.51 -8.68
C VAL A 47 -14.42 -2.32 -9.27
N LEU A 48 -15.48 -1.61 -9.61
CA LEU A 48 -16.65 -2.18 -10.26
C LEU A 48 -16.31 -2.64 -11.68
N GLY A 49 -16.85 -3.79 -12.08
CA GLY A 49 -16.49 -4.45 -13.34
C GLY A 49 -16.91 -3.65 -14.58
N PHE A 50 -18.12 -3.08 -14.57
CA PHE A 50 -18.72 -2.41 -15.73
C PHE A 50 -18.45 -0.91 -15.76
N ASN A 51 -18.85 -0.17 -14.72
CA ASN A 51 -18.71 1.28 -14.71
C ASN A 51 -17.31 1.76 -14.27
N ARG A 52 -16.45 0.83 -13.81
CA ARG A 52 -15.06 1.08 -13.36
C ARG A 52 -14.94 2.09 -12.21
N ASN A 53 -16.04 2.40 -11.52
CA ASN A 53 -16.00 3.23 -10.32
C ASN A 53 -15.22 2.52 -9.22
N VAL A 54 -14.47 3.30 -8.44
CA VAL A 54 -13.63 2.81 -7.36
C VAL A 54 -14.24 3.23 -6.03
N TYR A 55 -14.41 2.27 -5.13
CA TYR A 55 -14.91 2.52 -3.78
C TYR A 55 -13.91 2.03 -2.75
N LEU A 56 -13.74 2.80 -1.69
CA LEU A 56 -12.96 2.41 -0.52
C LEU A 56 -13.79 1.49 0.36
N LEU A 57 -13.33 0.26 0.53
CA LEU A 57 -13.96 -0.73 1.42
C LEU A 57 -13.47 -0.58 2.86
N ALA A 58 -12.16 -0.38 3.03
CA ALA A 58 -11.56 -0.25 4.35
C ALA A 58 -10.26 0.54 4.28
N MET A 59 -9.95 1.25 5.36
CA MET A 59 -8.60 1.64 5.71
C MET A 59 -8.20 0.96 7.00
N LEU A 60 -7.01 0.37 6.99
CA LEU A 60 -6.50 -0.47 8.07
C LEU A 60 -5.20 0.12 8.56
N ASP A 61 -5.08 0.28 9.87
CA ASP A 61 -3.81 0.59 10.51
C ASP A 61 -3.20 -0.71 11.04
N LEU A 62 -2.11 -1.18 10.42
CA LEU A 62 -1.40 -2.40 10.79
C LEU A 62 -0.01 -2.10 11.38
N SER A 63 0.17 -0.91 11.95
CA SER A 63 1.47 -0.41 12.43
C SER A 63 2.00 -1.19 13.63
N GLU A 64 1.16 -1.53 14.60
CA GLU A 64 1.58 -2.21 15.84
C GLU A 64 1.66 -3.73 15.68
N GLU A 65 0.82 -4.29 14.81
CA GLU A 65 0.53 -5.72 14.82
C GLU A 65 1.25 -6.50 13.71
N GLY A 66 2.02 -5.79 12.88
CA GLY A 66 2.79 -6.34 11.77
C GLY A 66 1.94 -6.66 10.54
N HIS A 67 2.44 -6.26 9.37
CA HIS A 67 1.79 -6.51 8.07
C HIS A 67 2.28 -7.82 7.44
N THR A 68 2.16 -8.95 8.14
CA THR A 68 2.58 -10.25 7.57
C THR A 68 1.64 -10.72 6.46
N ALA A 69 2.15 -11.61 5.59
CA ALA A 69 1.37 -12.16 4.49
C ALA A 69 0.14 -12.94 4.97
N GLU A 70 0.28 -13.69 6.07
CA GLU A 70 -0.77 -14.51 6.66
C GLU A 70 -1.90 -13.62 7.17
N ARG A 71 -1.56 -12.55 7.90
CA ARG A 71 -2.54 -11.60 8.43
C ARG A 71 -3.28 -10.87 7.31
N LEU A 72 -2.55 -10.33 6.34
CA LEU A 72 -3.15 -9.70 5.15
C LEU A 72 -4.07 -10.68 4.41
N SER A 73 -3.70 -11.96 4.29
CA SER A 73 -4.55 -12.96 3.63
C SER A 73 -5.88 -13.19 4.36
N VAL A 74 -5.88 -13.16 5.71
CA VAL A 74 -7.11 -13.31 6.51
C VAL A 74 -8.02 -12.12 6.29
N ILE A 75 -7.47 -10.91 6.40
CA ILE A 75 -8.22 -9.65 6.21
C ILE A 75 -8.79 -9.56 4.78
N LEU A 76 -7.98 -9.89 3.77
CA LEU A 76 -8.44 -9.89 2.37
C LEU A 76 -9.58 -10.88 2.16
N LYS A 77 -9.50 -12.09 2.72
CA LYS A 77 -10.60 -13.07 2.62
C LYS A 77 -11.88 -12.55 3.25
N GLU A 78 -11.81 -11.89 4.40
CA GLU A 78 -12.96 -11.28 5.06
C GLU A 78 -13.63 -10.24 4.15
N HIS A 79 -12.86 -9.29 3.62
CA HIS A 79 -13.41 -8.24 2.75
C HIS A 79 -13.93 -8.78 1.42
N ILE A 80 -13.26 -9.76 0.81
CA ILE A 80 -13.74 -10.42 -0.41
C ILE A 80 -15.06 -11.15 -0.15
N ASN A 81 -15.19 -11.86 0.98
CA ASN A 81 -16.44 -12.51 1.36
C ASN A 81 -17.57 -11.50 1.55
N ASN A 82 -17.30 -10.35 2.17
CA ASN A 82 -18.30 -9.30 2.38
C ASN A 82 -18.81 -8.68 1.06
N VAL A 83 -17.97 -8.67 0.03
CA VAL A 83 -18.31 -8.18 -1.31
C VAL A 83 -19.04 -9.26 -2.15
N GLY A 84 -18.80 -10.54 -1.87
CA GLY A 84 -19.25 -11.68 -2.66
C GLY A 84 -18.07 -12.33 -3.38
N VAL A 85 -17.61 -13.48 -2.86
CA VAL A 85 -16.41 -14.16 -3.35
C VAL A 85 -16.53 -14.58 -4.81
N GLU A 86 -17.72 -14.99 -5.23
CA GLU A 86 -18.07 -15.39 -6.60
C GLU A 86 -17.98 -14.23 -7.60
N LYS A 87 -18.05 -12.99 -7.10
CA LYS A 87 -18.03 -11.77 -7.92
C LYS A 87 -16.63 -11.25 -8.13
N ALA A 88 -15.69 -11.56 -7.24
CA ALA A 88 -14.31 -11.14 -7.37
C ALA A 88 -13.62 -11.89 -8.52
N ALA A 89 -13.13 -11.16 -9.51
CA ALA A 89 -12.34 -11.69 -10.61
C ALA A 89 -10.83 -11.51 -10.38
N TRP A 90 -10.43 -10.37 -9.80
CA TRP A 90 -9.04 -10.03 -9.59
C TRP A 90 -8.76 -9.62 -8.16
N LEU A 91 -7.58 -10.00 -7.68
CA LEU A 91 -6.98 -9.47 -6.46
C LEU A 91 -5.66 -8.79 -6.83
N VAL A 92 -5.65 -7.46 -6.85
CA VAL A 92 -4.48 -6.67 -7.26
C VAL A 92 -3.76 -6.11 -6.04
N THR A 93 -2.46 -6.38 -5.95
CA THR A 93 -1.64 -6.05 -4.77
C THR A 93 -0.34 -5.34 -5.16
N ASP A 94 0.27 -4.63 -4.22
CA ASP A 94 1.60 -4.04 -4.39
C ASP A 94 2.73 -5.10 -4.49
N ASN A 95 3.98 -4.64 -4.65
CA ASN A 95 5.15 -5.52 -4.87
C ASN A 95 6.00 -5.78 -3.61
N THR A 96 5.53 -5.41 -2.42
CA THR A 96 6.22 -5.69 -1.15
C THR A 96 6.17 -7.19 -0.82
N ALA A 97 7.03 -7.66 0.09
CA ALA A 97 7.14 -9.09 0.39
C ALA A 97 5.82 -9.69 0.92
N ALA A 98 5.13 -8.97 1.81
CA ALA A 98 3.87 -9.43 2.38
C ALA A 98 2.73 -9.40 1.36
N CYS A 99 2.60 -8.31 0.59
CA CYS A 99 1.61 -8.19 -0.47
C CYS A 99 1.88 -9.11 -1.66
N LYS A 100 3.11 -9.61 -1.82
CA LYS A 100 3.41 -10.70 -2.76
C LYS A 100 2.75 -12.01 -2.36
N LEU A 101 2.92 -12.39 -1.11
CA LEU A 101 2.53 -13.71 -0.62
C LEU A 101 1.05 -13.77 -0.22
N ALA A 102 0.50 -12.70 0.36
CA ALA A 102 -0.89 -12.64 0.81
C ALA A 102 -1.92 -13.07 -0.27
N PRO A 103 -1.94 -12.50 -1.49
CA PRO A 103 -2.90 -12.89 -2.52
C PRO A 103 -2.70 -14.33 -2.98
N GLN A 104 -1.47 -14.85 -2.98
CA GLN A 104 -1.21 -16.25 -3.30
C GLN A 104 -1.84 -17.19 -2.26
N LEU A 105 -1.80 -16.81 -0.97
CA LEU A 105 -2.47 -17.55 0.10
C LEU A 105 -4.00 -17.49 -0.05
N VAL A 106 -4.54 -16.34 -0.46
CA VAL A 106 -5.98 -16.18 -0.75
C VAL A 106 -6.39 -17.07 -1.92
N CYS A 107 -5.77 -16.92 -3.09
CA CYS A 107 -6.14 -17.63 -4.32
C CYS A 107 -5.90 -19.16 -4.24
N LYS A 108 -5.11 -19.65 -3.28
CA LYS A 108 -4.97 -21.10 -2.99
C LYS A 108 -6.05 -21.65 -2.05
N THR A 109 -6.85 -20.79 -1.43
CA THR A 109 -7.92 -21.20 -0.52
C THR A 109 -9.13 -21.71 -1.31
N ASN A 110 -9.73 -22.82 -0.87
CA ASN A 110 -10.94 -23.36 -1.49
C ASN A 110 -12.05 -22.31 -1.54
N GLY A 111 -12.70 -22.15 -2.69
CA GLY A 111 -13.71 -21.11 -2.93
C GLY A 111 -13.16 -19.76 -3.41
N PHE A 112 -11.83 -19.56 -3.43
CA PHE A 112 -11.16 -18.35 -3.95
C PHE A 112 -10.30 -18.63 -5.18
N MET A 113 -10.24 -19.89 -5.64
CA MET A 113 -9.32 -20.34 -6.69
C MET A 113 -9.60 -19.75 -8.08
N HIS A 114 -10.81 -19.22 -8.30
CA HIS A 114 -11.17 -18.53 -9.54
C HIS A 114 -10.65 -17.09 -9.58
N ILE A 115 -10.24 -16.52 -8.44
CA ILE A 115 -9.73 -15.15 -8.37
C ILE A 115 -8.29 -15.12 -8.87
N GLN A 116 -8.02 -14.22 -9.82
CA GLN A 116 -6.70 -14.05 -10.38
C GLN A 116 -5.83 -13.15 -9.49
N ASP A 117 -4.66 -13.66 -9.08
CA ASP A 117 -3.61 -12.86 -8.42
C ASP A 117 -2.96 -11.92 -9.45
N GLY A 118 -3.10 -10.61 -9.22
CA GLY A 118 -2.57 -9.54 -10.05
C GLY A 118 -1.58 -8.66 -9.28
N ARG A 119 -0.56 -8.17 -9.98
CA ARG A 119 0.37 -7.17 -9.45
C ARG A 119 0.01 -5.78 -9.94
N CYS A 120 0.16 -4.79 -9.06
CA CYS A 120 -0.08 -3.39 -9.39
C CYS A 120 0.89 -2.94 -10.50
N GLN A 121 0.33 -2.62 -11.67
CA GLN A 121 1.10 -2.19 -12.83
C GLN A 121 1.80 -0.85 -12.60
N MET A 122 1.21 0.03 -11.77
CA MET A 122 1.82 1.31 -11.42
C MET A 122 3.10 1.12 -10.59
N HIS A 123 3.09 0.18 -9.64
CA HIS A 123 4.30 -0.18 -8.90
C HIS A 123 5.36 -0.79 -9.80
N ALA A 124 4.97 -1.65 -10.75
CA ALA A 124 5.90 -2.21 -11.74
C ALA A 124 6.52 -1.12 -12.62
N PHE A 125 5.71 -0.18 -13.10
CA PHE A 125 6.18 0.97 -13.88
C PHE A 125 7.14 1.85 -13.06
N ALA A 126 6.79 2.18 -11.81
CA ALA A 126 7.65 2.96 -10.92
C ALA A 126 9.01 2.30 -10.66
N LEU A 127 9.04 0.97 -10.49
CA LEU A 127 10.29 0.21 -10.37
C LEU A 127 11.11 0.25 -11.65
N GLY A 128 10.45 0.12 -12.81
CA GLY A 128 11.09 0.27 -14.12
C GLY A 128 11.74 1.64 -14.27
N MET A 129 10.98 2.70 -14.01
CA MET A 129 11.46 4.09 -14.06
C MET A 129 12.61 4.32 -13.09
N THR A 130 12.52 3.82 -11.85
CA THR A 130 13.59 3.92 -10.84
C THR A 130 14.88 3.26 -11.34
N SER A 131 14.76 2.11 -11.99
CA SER A 131 15.90 1.41 -12.60
C SER A 131 16.48 2.18 -13.79
N SER A 132 15.62 2.77 -14.63
CA SER A 132 16.06 3.60 -15.76
C SER A 132 16.83 4.83 -15.31
N VAL A 133 16.35 5.56 -14.29
CA VAL A 133 17.04 6.76 -13.79
C VAL A 133 18.30 6.46 -12.98
N ALA A 134 18.50 5.21 -12.56
CA ALA A 134 19.75 4.75 -11.96
C ALA A 134 20.88 4.56 -12.99
N HIS A 135 20.58 4.57 -14.30
CA HIS A 135 21.58 4.50 -15.35
C HIS A 135 22.51 5.73 -15.32
N GLU A 136 23.81 5.53 -15.60
CA GLU A 136 24.85 6.58 -15.51
C GLU A 136 24.52 7.83 -16.32
N PHE A 137 23.82 7.68 -17.45
CA PHE A 137 23.30 8.80 -18.25
C PHE A 137 22.45 9.79 -17.44
N PHE A 138 21.55 9.29 -16.59
CA PHE A 138 20.66 10.12 -15.78
C PHE A 138 21.26 10.50 -14.43
N LYS A 139 22.24 9.73 -13.94
CA LYS A 139 22.81 9.87 -12.61
C LYS A 139 23.35 11.27 -12.32
N LEU A 140 24.06 11.90 -13.27
CA LEU A 140 24.58 13.26 -13.11
C LEU A 140 23.44 14.27 -12.90
N LEU A 141 22.44 14.26 -13.80
CA LEU A 141 21.29 15.16 -13.74
C LEU A 141 20.51 15.01 -12.44
N ILE A 142 20.19 13.76 -12.04
CA ILE A 142 19.45 13.47 -10.81
C ILE A 142 20.26 13.89 -9.58
N THR A 143 21.57 13.62 -9.57
CA THR A 143 22.43 14.00 -8.44
C THR A 143 22.48 15.51 -8.26
N ASP A 144 22.59 16.28 -9.35
CA ASP A 144 22.62 17.74 -9.27
C ASP A 144 21.27 18.32 -8.86
N ALA A 145 20.15 17.78 -9.36
CA ALA A 145 18.83 18.15 -8.89
C ALA A 145 18.66 17.87 -7.38
N LEU A 146 19.14 16.72 -6.90
CA LEU A 146 19.10 16.36 -5.48
C LEU A 146 19.96 17.28 -4.61
N LYS A 147 21.06 17.85 -5.12
CA LYS A 147 21.84 18.86 -4.38
C LYS A 147 21.02 20.13 -4.15
N VAL A 148 20.30 20.61 -5.17
CA VAL A 148 19.42 21.79 -5.06
C VAL A 148 18.30 21.52 -4.07
N VAL A 149 17.62 20.38 -4.18
CA VAL A 149 16.59 19.97 -3.22
C VAL A 149 17.16 19.90 -1.79
N THR A 150 18.35 19.31 -1.63
CA THR A 150 19.02 19.20 -0.33
C THR A 150 19.34 20.57 0.26
N PHE A 151 19.81 21.52 -0.57
CA PHE A 151 20.05 22.89 -0.17
C PHE A 151 18.75 23.54 0.35
N PHE A 152 17.66 23.51 -0.42
CA PHE A 152 16.38 24.07 0.02
C PHE A 152 15.84 23.42 1.30
N CYS A 153 15.95 22.09 1.43
CA CYS A 153 15.56 21.40 2.65
C CYS A 153 16.41 21.80 3.87
N ALA A 154 17.67 22.19 3.67
CA ALA A 154 18.58 22.61 4.74
C ALA A 154 18.45 24.10 5.07
N SER A 155 18.15 24.96 4.10
CA SER A 155 18.04 26.42 4.26
C SER A 155 16.76 26.87 4.97
N HIS A 156 15.70 26.04 4.99
CA HIS A 156 14.48 26.32 5.75
C HIS A 156 14.50 25.58 7.10
N GLU A 157 14.59 26.36 8.19
CA GLU A 157 14.71 25.88 9.58
C GLU A 157 13.69 24.80 10.00
N PRO A 158 12.38 24.86 9.61
CA PRO A 158 11.43 23.79 9.93
C PRO A 158 11.71 22.47 9.19
N LEU A 159 12.27 22.52 7.97
CA LEU A 159 12.63 21.33 7.19
C LEU A 159 13.96 20.73 7.64
N ALA A 160 14.91 21.58 8.06
CA ALA A 160 16.17 21.16 8.66
C ALA A 160 15.93 20.44 10.01
N LEU A 161 15.08 21.00 10.89
CA LEU A 161 14.72 20.40 12.18
C LEU A 161 14.03 19.03 12.02
N LYS A 162 13.18 18.86 10.99
CA LYS A 162 12.52 17.58 10.69
C LYS A 162 13.52 16.48 10.30
N LYS A 163 14.60 16.83 9.57
CA LYS A 163 15.71 15.92 9.26
C LYS A 163 16.54 15.57 10.50
N TYR A 164 16.84 16.54 11.38
CA TYR A 164 17.59 16.28 12.61
C TYR A 164 16.82 15.41 13.62
N ALA A 165 15.50 15.59 13.72
CA ALA A 165 14.65 14.74 14.57
C ALA A 165 14.63 13.27 14.13
N MET A 166 14.68 13.00 12.82
CA MET A 166 14.74 11.63 12.29
C MET A 166 16.12 10.98 12.44
N VAL A 167 17.22 11.76 12.33
CA VAL A 167 18.59 11.25 12.51
C VAL A 167 18.94 11.04 14.00
N GLY A 168 18.34 11.82 14.91
CA GLY A 168 18.50 11.65 16.36
C GLY A 168 18.02 10.28 16.88
N SER A 169 16.97 9.72 16.27
CA SER A 169 16.45 8.40 16.61
C SER A 169 17.26 7.24 16.03
N ALA A 170 18.07 7.47 14.99
CA ALA A 170 18.93 6.45 14.39
C ALA A 170 20.27 6.27 15.15
N LYS A 171 20.71 7.29 15.88
CA LYS A 171 21.97 7.24 16.66
C LYS A 171 21.88 6.45 17.97
N SER A 172 20.67 6.13 18.46
CA SER A 172 20.50 5.21 19.60
C SER A 172 20.54 3.72 19.21
N ALA A 173 20.48 3.38 17.92
CA ALA A 173 20.51 1.99 17.44
C ALA A 173 21.90 1.51 16.99
N LEU A 174 22.94 2.36 17.07
CA LEU A 174 24.30 2.04 16.61
C LEU A 174 25.33 2.23 17.74
N LYS A 175 25.29 1.30 18.69
CA LYS A 175 26.37 0.78 19.58
C LYS A 175 25.66 -0.16 20.57
N THR A 176 25.77 -1.47 20.46
CA THR A 176 26.96 -2.24 20.88
C THR A 176 27.15 -3.49 20.01
N GLY A 177 28.33 -3.62 19.42
CA GLY A 177 28.83 -4.91 18.94
C GLY A 177 29.53 -5.69 20.06
N ASN A 178 29.56 -7.01 19.92
CA ASN A 178 30.71 -7.92 20.07
C ASN A 178 30.20 -9.35 19.86
N LYS A 179 30.52 -10.00 18.72
CA LYS A 179 31.71 -10.84 18.42
C LYS A 179 31.69 -12.25 19.06
N THR A 180 31.95 -13.24 18.19
CA THR A 180 32.47 -14.62 18.43
C THR A 180 31.50 -15.56 19.17
N THR A 181 31.13 -16.73 18.66
CA THR A 181 31.85 -17.76 17.86
C THR A 181 30.85 -18.53 17.02
#